data_AF-A0A248UMB1-F1
#
_entry.id   AF-A0A248UMB1-F1
#
_cell.length_a   1.000
_cell.length_b   1.000
_cell.length_c   1.000
_cell.angle_alpha   90.00
_cell.angle_beta   90.00
_cell.angle_gamma   90.00
#
_symmetry.space_group_name_H-M   'P 1'
#
loop_
_entity.id
_entity.type
_entity.pdbx_description
1 polymer ?
#
loop_
_entity_poly.entity_id
_entity_poly.type
_entity_poly.pdbx_seq_one_letter_code
_entity_poly.pdbx_strand_id
1 'polypeptide(L)'
;MESLLFRSLNNLFEEAENEALRRINIGSVFQFLGLEPILTVIYKIRIHSSVLRRLQRGERVDWKTIGDFSESRNVEEMLRSGFDEAELNNLLDLAMGRAEDGFVKTVADFNYGGALDDTFRVLQPLRRAGFLRLSGVEVKQINGPVSNLRRASSGQLSMICALLALASVINNASLVLIDEPELSLHPEWQVDYVNLLIKTFARFKGCHFVIATHSPMVISELPKHANVIALDQPSMPATEAITGQSADYLLAEVFGTPMPGNLYVRGRVVAALELISEGKSKSPEFDEVTADLHKISQQLKPGDPIADIIGDIADVARSAGTKAS
;
A
#
# COMPACT_ATOMS: atom_id res chain seq x y z
N MET A 1 7.82 -0.28 11.17
CA MET A 1 7.91 -1.12 9.95
C MET A 1 8.10 -2.59 10.26
N GLU A 2 9.09 -2.99 11.09
CA GLU A 2 9.31 -4.42 11.39
C GLU A 2 8.07 -5.08 12.02
N SER A 3 7.34 -4.37 12.89
CA SER A 3 6.05 -4.82 13.44
C SER A 3 4.95 -5.04 12.39
N LEU A 4 4.88 -4.20 11.35
CA LEU A 4 3.88 -4.30 10.28
C LEU A 4 4.19 -5.50 9.38
N LEU A 5 5.45 -5.66 8.98
CA LEU A 5 5.90 -6.84 8.23
C LEU A 5 5.60 -8.13 8.99
N PHE A 6 5.89 -8.18 10.30
CA PHE A 6 5.58 -9.35 11.11
C PHE A 6 4.09 -9.64 11.25
N ARG A 7 3.25 -8.60 11.39
CA ARG A 7 1.80 -8.79 11.40
C ARG A 7 1.33 -9.38 10.07
N SER A 8 1.82 -8.86 8.95
CA SER A 8 1.52 -9.40 7.62
C SER A 8 1.99 -10.85 7.49
N LEU A 9 3.21 -11.16 7.91
CA LEU A 9 3.73 -12.54 7.88
C LEU A 9 2.89 -13.47 8.75
N ASN A 10 2.52 -13.08 9.97
CA ASN A 10 1.67 -13.90 10.82
C ASN A 10 0.33 -14.19 10.14
N ASN A 11 -0.30 -13.17 9.55
CA ASN A 11 -1.55 -13.37 8.83
C ASN A 11 -1.33 -14.32 7.65
N LEU A 12 -0.27 -14.16 6.85
CA LEU A 12 0.01 -15.02 5.69
C LEU A 12 0.20 -16.50 6.04
N PHE A 13 0.82 -16.78 7.19
CA PHE A 13 1.05 -18.15 7.67
C PHE A 13 -0.09 -18.68 8.56
N GLU A 14 -1.15 -17.91 8.76
CA GLU A 14 -2.32 -18.35 9.54
C GLU A 14 -3.18 -19.35 8.73
N GLU A 15 -3.68 -20.40 9.37
CA GLU A 15 -4.67 -21.28 8.77
C GLU A 15 -6.07 -20.72 9.07
N ALA A 16 -6.91 -20.58 8.05
CA ALA A 16 -8.27 -20.05 8.17
C ALA A 16 -9.27 -20.94 7.43
N GLU A 17 -10.56 -20.79 7.77
CA GLU A 17 -11.65 -21.39 7.00
C GLU A 17 -11.57 -20.88 5.54
N ASN A 18 -11.46 -21.80 4.57
CA ASN A 18 -11.16 -21.55 3.14
C ASN A 18 -9.70 -21.22 2.78
N GLU A 19 -8.75 -21.92 3.40
CA GLU A 19 -7.31 -21.79 3.14
C GLU A 19 -6.91 -21.80 1.65
N ALA A 20 -7.51 -22.69 0.85
CA ALA A 20 -7.22 -22.79 -0.58
C ALA A 20 -7.57 -21.49 -1.34
N LEU A 21 -8.73 -20.89 -1.06
CA LEU A 21 -9.15 -19.64 -1.72
C LEU A 21 -8.21 -18.50 -1.31
N ARG A 22 -7.89 -18.41 -0.02
CA ARG A 22 -6.99 -17.42 0.57
C ARG A 22 -5.61 -17.46 -0.09
N ARG A 23 -5.02 -18.65 -0.23
CA ARG A 23 -3.72 -18.83 -0.91
C ARG A 23 -3.76 -18.34 -2.35
N ILE A 24 -4.80 -18.67 -3.11
CA ILE A 24 -4.92 -18.21 -4.50
C ILE A 24 -5.06 -16.67 -4.56
N ASN A 25 -5.67 -16.01 -3.57
CA ASN A 25 -5.78 -14.54 -3.53
C ASN A 25 -4.42 -13.90 -3.27
N ILE A 26 -3.70 -14.40 -2.27
CA ILE A 26 -2.34 -13.97 -1.95
C ILE A 26 -1.45 -14.18 -3.18
N GLY A 27 -1.53 -15.34 -3.83
CA GLY A 27 -0.78 -15.64 -5.05
C GLY A 27 -1.03 -14.63 -6.18
N SER A 28 -2.26 -14.13 -6.34
CA SER A 28 -2.55 -13.07 -7.32
C SER A 28 -1.92 -11.72 -6.97
N VAL A 29 -1.80 -11.36 -5.69
CA VAL A 29 -1.04 -10.16 -5.27
C VAL A 29 0.43 -10.31 -5.69
N PHE A 30 1.04 -11.47 -5.45
CA PHE A 30 2.42 -11.74 -5.87
C PHE A 30 2.58 -11.64 -7.39
N GLN A 31 1.70 -12.27 -8.17
CA GLN A 31 1.75 -12.21 -9.62
C GLN A 31 1.64 -10.78 -10.17
N PHE A 32 0.75 -9.96 -9.60
CA PHE A 32 0.64 -8.55 -9.97
C PHE A 32 1.94 -7.79 -9.72
N LEU A 33 2.59 -8.04 -8.58
CA LEU A 33 3.88 -7.44 -8.24
C LEU A 33 5.05 -7.96 -9.09
N GLY A 34 4.78 -8.84 -10.07
CA GLY A 34 5.81 -9.50 -10.87
C GLY A 34 6.63 -10.51 -10.06
N LEU A 35 6.06 -11.06 -8.99
CA LEU A 35 6.70 -12.00 -8.08
C LEU A 35 6.11 -13.41 -8.24
N GLU A 36 6.96 -14.42 -8.08
CA GLU A 36 6.52 -15.79 -7.88
C GLU A 36 5.78 -15.87 -6.53
N PRO A 37 4.66 -16.61 -6.44
CA PRO A 37 3.81 -16.69 -5.26
C PRO A 37 4.42 -17.60 -4.16
N ILE A 38 5.72 -17.45 -3.92
CA ILE A 38 6.50 -18.19 -2.92
C ILE A 38 7.21 -17.15 -2.05
N LEU A 39 7.08 -17.30 -0.74
CA LEU A 39 7.74 -16.43 0.24
C LEU A 39 8.54 -17.28 1.22
N THR A 40 9.81 -16.93 1.39
CA THR A 40 10.71 -17.60 2.33
C THR A 40 11.05 -16.66 3.48
N VAL A 41 10.68 -17.03 4.70
CA VAL A 41 11.09 -16.30 5.92
C VAL A 41 12.35 -16.94 6.47
N ILE A 42 13.36 -16.11 6.74
CA ILE A 42 14.66 -16.55 7.23
C ILE A 42 14.88 -16.01 8.63
N TYR A 43 14.98 -16.91 9.60
CA TYR A 43 15.35 -16.60 10.98
C TYR A 43 16.82 -16.94 11.21
N LYS A 44 17.54 -16.05 11.88
CA LYS A 44 18.86 -16.33 12.45
C LYS A 44 18.69 -16.78 13.89
N ILE A 45 19.27 -17.93 14.22
CA ILE A 45 19.32 -18.41 15.60
C ILE A 45 20.23 -17.51 16.43
N ARG A 46 19.70 -17.05 17.56
CA ARG A 46 20.40 -16.27 18.59
C ARG A 46 20.34 -17.03 19.90
N ILE A 47 21.24 -17.99 20.02
CA ILE A 47 21.42 -18.76 21.25
C ILE A 47 22.82 -18.48 21.75
N HIS A 48 22.95 -18.15 23.03
CA HIS A 48 24.26 -17.98 23.64
C HIS A 48 25.09 -19.27 23.52
N SER A 49 26.40 -19.13 23.26
CA SER A 49 27.27 -20.27 22.96
C SER A 49 27.40 -21.31 24.09
N SER A 50 27.10 -20.92 25.34
CA SER A 50 26.98 -21.88 26.46
C SER A 50 25.75 -22.76 26.35
N VAL A 51 24.59 -22.17 26.01
CA VAL A 51 23.32 -22.87 25.83
C VAL A 51 23.40 -23.78 24.62
N LEU A 52 23.94 -23.28 23.50
CA LEU A 52 24.14 -24.07 22.28
C LEU A 52 24.99 -25.32 22.53
N ARG A 53 26.10 -25.20 23.28
CA ARG A 53 26.96 -26.34 23.62
C ARG A 53 26.28 -27.39 24.49
N ARG A 54 25.37 -26.98 25.39
CA ARG A 54 24.59 -27.90 26.24
C ARG A 54 23.55 -28.64 25.42
N LEU A 55 22.80 -27.92 24.58
CA LEU A 55 21.83 -28.51 23.66
C LEU A 55 22.49 -29.50 22.68
N GLN A 56 23.66 -29.16 22.12
CA GLN A 56 24.43 -30.08 21.25
C GLN A 56 24.90 -31.36 21.95
N ARG A 57 25.01 -31.35 23.29
CA ARG A 57 25.34 -32.54 24.09
C ARG A 57 24.09 -33.33 24.51
N GLY A 58 22.90 -32.90 24.08
CA GLY A 58 21.62 -33.47 24.51
C GLY A 58 21.28 -33.15 25.96
N GLU A 59 21.93 -32.15 26.57
CA GLU A 59 21.64 -31.73 27.93
C GLU A 59 20.40 -30.84 27.94
N ARG A 60 19.46 -31.10 28.85
CA ARG A 60 18.35 -30.18 29.10
C ARG A 60 18.86 -28.92 29.80
N VAL A 61 18.36 -27.79 29.31
CA VAL A 61 18.73 -26.49 29.81
C VAL A 61 17.76 -26.10 30.91
N ASP A 62 18.29 -25.86 32.11
CA ASP A 62 17.55 -25.25 33.23
C ASP A 62 17.59 -23.72 33.07
N TRP A 63 16.46 -23.15 32.71
CA TRP A 63 16.33 -21.73 32.38
C TRP A 63 16.29 -20.82 33.61
N LYS A 64 16.11 -21.37 34.81
CA LYS A 64 16.14 -20.62 36.07
C LYS A 64 17.54 -20.35 36.58
N THR A 65 18.53 -21.14 36.13
CA THR A 65 19.93 -21.07 36.58
C THR A 65 20.88 -20.51 35.53
N ILE A 66 20.40 -20.20 34.32
CA ILE A 66 21.18 -19.50 33.30
C ILE A 66 21.27 -18.02 33.67
N GLY A 67 22.49 -17.52 33.84
CA GLY A 67 22.77 -16.13 34.21
C GLY A 67 22.34 -15.07 33.19
N ASP A 68 22.57 -13.80 33.53
CA ASP A 68 22.16 -12.59 32.79
C ASP A 68 22.64 -12.56 31.32
N PHE A 69 21.81 -13.09 30.42
CA PHE A 69 21.87 -12.82 28.99
C PHE A 69 20.69 -11.95 28.55
N SER A 70 20.79 -11.32 27.38
CA SER A 70 19.75 -10.43 26.83
C SER A 70 18.38 -11.08 26.69
N GLU A 71 18.34 -12.40 26.55
CA GLU A 71 17.13 -13.20 26.34
C GLU A 71 16.47 -13.62 27.68
N SER A 72 17.20 -13.58 28.81
CA SER A 72 16.75 -14.14 30.10
C SER A 72 15.45 -13.51 30.59
N ARG A 73 15.29 -12.19 30.39
CA ARG A 73 14.06 -11.47 30.75
C ARG A 73 12.86 -11.94 29.93
N ASN A 74 13.02 -12.14 28.62
CA ASN A 74 11.93 -12.59 27.75
C ASN A 74 11.56 -14.05 28.03
N VAL A 75 12.56 -14.89 28.33
CA VAL A 75 12.35 -16.28 28.73
C VAL A 75 11.62 -16.35 30.06
N GLU A 76 12.04 -15.57 31.06
CA GLU A 76 11.38 -15.51 32.36
C GLU A 76 9.92 -15.04 32.24
N GLU A 77 9.66 -14.02 31.41
CA GLU A 77 8.31 -13.55 31.12
C GLU A 77 7.45 -14.63 30.44
N MET A 78 8.03 -15.40 29.52
CA MET A 78 7.33 -16.49 28.83
C MET A 78 7.02 -17.66 29.79
N LEU A 79 7.96 -18.04 30.66
CA LEU A 79 7.73 -19.07 31.68
C LEU A 79 6.66 -18.63 32.70
N ARG A 80 6.66 -17.35 33.10
CA ARG A 80 5.61 -16.77 33.95
C ARG A 80 4.23 -16.75 33.28
N SER A 81 4.16 -16.71 31.95
CA SER A 81 2.88 -16.82 31.23
C SER A 81 2.33 -18.25 31.12
N GLY A 82 2.98 -19.23 31.75
CA GLY A 82 2.54 -20.62 31.81
C GLY A 82 3.13 -21.52 30.73
N PHE A 83 4.18 -21.06 30.03
CA PHE A 83 4.90 -21.87 29.04
C PHE A 83 5.83 -22.86 29.74
N ASP A 84 5.87 -24.12 29.30
CA ASP A 84 6.67 -25.16 29.93
C ASP A 84 8.14 -25.12 29.49
N GLU A 85 9.06 -25.39 30.43
CA GLU A 85 10.49 -25.50 30.16
C GLU A 85 10.80 -26.67 29.23
N ALA A 86 10.05 -27.79 29.34
CA ALA A 86 10.25 -28.92 28.44
C ALA A 86 9.79 -28.58 27.00
N GLU A 87 8.70 -27.82 26.86
CA GLU A 87 8.22 -27.33 25.57
C GLU A 87 9.24 -26.38 24.92
N LEU A 88 9.87 -25.49 25.71
CA LEU A 88 10.92 -24.60 25.22
C LEU A 88 12.15 -25.36 24.70
N ASN A 89 12.60 -26.37 25.45
CA ASN A 89 13.70 -27.23 25.03
C ASN A 89 13.35 -27.99 23.73
N ASN A 90 12.14 -28.56 23.63
CA ASN A 90 11.69 -29.26 22.42
C ASN A 90 11.65 -28.32 21.19
N LEU A 91 11.19 -27.07 21.36
CA LEU A 91 11.18 -26.09 20.29
C LEU A 91 12.60 -25.71 19.85
N LEU A 92 13.53 -25.56 20.79
CA LEU A 92 14.93 -25.27 20.48
C LEU A 92 15.59 -26.42 19.71
N ASP A 93 15.34 -27.67 20.12
CA ASP A 93 15.81 -28.85 19.40
C ASP A 93 15.23 -28.92 17.98
N LEU A 94 13.94 -28.64 17.81
CA LEU A 94 13.31 -28.53 16.49
C LEU A 94 13.96 -27.44 15.64
N ALA A 95 14.19 -26.25 16.20
CA ALA A 95 14.82 -25.14 15.50
C ALA A 95 16.25 -25.47 15.09
N MET A 96 17.04 -26.11 15.96
CA MET A 96 18.39 -26.55 15.63
C MET A 96 18.41 -27.66 14.57
N GLY A 97 17.48 -28.63 14.65
CA GLY A 97 17.36 -29.72 13.68
C GLY A 97 16.95 -29.24 12.29
N ARG A 98 16.23 -28.12 12.19
CA ARG A 98 15.86 -27.45 10.94
C ARG A 98 16.88 -26.40 10.48
N ALA A 99 17.90 -26.10 11.28
CA ALA A 99 18.83 -25.02 10.97
C ALA A 99 19.96 -25.48 10.05
N GLU A 100 20.21 -24.68 9.02
CA GLU A 100 21.40 -24.78 8.16
C GLU A 100 22.25 -23.53 8.40
N ASP A 101 23.53 -23.72 8.75
CA ASP A 101 24.48 -22.64 9.05
C ASP A 101 23.97 -21.60 10.08
N GLY A 102 23.15 -22.05 11.03
CA GLY A 102 22.55 -21.20 12.06
C GLY A 102 21.33 -20.39 11.61
N PHE A 103 20.76 -20.71 10.44
CA PHE A 103 19.54 -20.12 9.92
C PHE A 103 18.43 -21.15 9.79
N VAL A 104 17.22 -20.78 10.20
CA VAL A 104 16.00 -21.55 9.96
C VAL A 104 15.23 -20.85 8.85
N LYS A 105 14.89 -21.59 7.80
CA LYS A 105 14.08 -21.10 6.67
C LYS A 105 12.70 -21.74 6.75
N THR A 106 11.66 -20.94 6.57
CA THR A 106 10.27 -21.42 6.50
C THR A 106 9.63 -20.86 5.24
N VAL A 107 8.91 -21.71 4.49
CA VAL A 107 8.37 -21.36 3.18
C VAL A 107 6.85 -21.31 3.21
N ALA A 108 6.27 -20.28 2.59
CA ALA A 108 4.86 -20.24 2.25
C ALA A 108 4.73 -20.32 0.73
N ASP A 109 4.12 -21.40 0.25
CA ASP A 109 3.81 -21.60 -1.17
C ASP A 109 2.32 -21.33 -1.42
N PHE A 110 2.05 -20.23 -2.13
CA PHE A 110 0.70 -19.79 -2.48
C PHE A 110 0.24 -20.26 -3.86
N ASN A 111 1.00 -21.14 -4.53
CA ASN A 111 0.56 -21.78 -5.77
C ASN A 111 -0.65 -22.70 -5.53
N TYR A 112 -1.32 -23.07 -6.62
CA TYR A 112 -2.37 -24.09 -6.56
C TYR A 112 -1.78 -25.43 -6.10
N GLY A 113 -2.26 -25.94 -4.97
CA GLY A 113 -1.71 -27.15 -4.32
C GLY A 113 -0.46 -26.91 -3.46
N GLY A 114 -0.02 -25.66 -3.30
CA GLY A 114 1.04 -25.27 -2.37
C GLY A 114 0.63 -25.44 -0.90
N ALA A 115 1.62 -25.38 -0.01
CA ALA A 115 1.47 -25.56 1.42
C ALA A 115 2.21 -24.47 2.21
N LEU A 116 1.77 -24.25 3.44
CA LEU A 116 2.44 -23.38 4.40
C LEU A 116 3.32 -24.25 5.31
N ASP A 117 4.57 -23.86 5.51
CA ASP A 117 5.45 -24.54 6.45
C ASP A 117 5.06 -24.19 7.89
N ASP A 118 4.44 -25.14 8.59
CA ASP A 118 4.04 -25.04 9.99
C ASP A 118 5.17 -24.63 10.94
N THR A 119 6.42 -24.88 10.54
CA THR A 119 7.61 -24.45 11.29
C THR A 119 7.57 -22.95 11.58
N PHE A 120 7.01 -22.12 10.68
CA PHE A 120 6.84 -20.70 10.95
C PHE A 120 6.00 -20.45 12.20
N ARG A 121 4.85 -21.13 12.33
CA ARG A 121 3.92 -20.99 13.46
C ARG A 121 4.50 -21.59 14.73
N VAL A 122 5.01 -22.82 14.63
CA VAL A 122 5.57 -23.59 15.75
C VAL A 122 6.73 -22.86 16.41
N LEU A 123 7.55 -22.13 15.65
CA LEU A 123 8.71 -21.42 16.19
C LEU A 123 8.43 -19.97 16.67
N GLN A 124 7.18 -19.49 16.58
CA GLN A 124 6.83 -18.14 17.08
C GLN A 124 7.14 -17.92 18.57
N PRO A 125 6.97 -18.90 19.48
CA PRO A 125 7.39 -18.76 20.87
C PRO A 125 8.89 -18.46 21.01
N LEU A 126 9.76 -19.16 20.28
CA LEU A 126 11.20 -18.91 20.30
C LEU A 126 11.56 -17.50 19.81
N ARG A 127 10.84 -17.00 18.81
CA ARG A 127 11.00 -15.63 18.33
C ARG A 127 10.61 -14.61 19.42
N ARG A 128 9.49 -14.84 20.11
CA ARG A 128 9.04 -13.98 21.23
C ARG A 128 10.01 -14.02 22.41
N ALA A 129 10.58 -15.18 22.71
CA ALA A 129 11.63 -15.36 23.71
C ALA A 129 12.98 -14.73 23.30
N GLY A 130 13.16 -14.34 22.04
CA GLY A 130 14.38 -13.68 21.54
C GLY A 130 15.41 -14.63 20.91
N PHE A 131 15.16 -15.93 20.91
CA PHE A 131 16.08 -16.93 20.32
C PHE A 131 16.09 -16.95 18.80
N LEU A 132 15.07 -16.39 18.15
CA LEU A 132 15.01 -16.26 16.69
C LEU A 132 14.89 -14.79 16.32
N ARG A 133 15.82 -14.32 15.49
CA ARG A 133 15.77 -12.98 14.90
C ARG A 133 15.48 -13.07 13.41
N LEU A 134 14.49 -12.33 12.93
CA LEU A 134 14.24 -12.24 11.49
C LEU A 134 15.47 -11.66 10.78
N SER A 135 16.04 -12.46 9.90
CA SER A 135 17.21 -12.12 9.09
C SER A 135 16.78 -11.58 7.73
N GLY A 136 15.81 -12.26 7.09
CA GLY A 136 15.35 -11.91 5.76
C GLY A 136 13.93 -12.40 5.48
N VAL A 137 13.29 -11.78 4.50
CA VAL A 137 12.07 -12.27 3.88
C VAL A 137 12.33 -12.25 2.38
N GLU A 138 12.50 -13.42 1.79
CA GLU A 138 12.87 -13.58 0.38
C GLU A 138 11.65 -13.88 -0.48
N VAL A 139 11.59 -13.20 -1.61
CA VAL A 139 10.61 -13.40 -2.69
C VAL A 139 11.36 -13.44 -4.00
N LYS A 140 10.86 -14.20 -4.97
CA LYS A 140 11.50 -14.31 -6.29
C LYS A 140 10.72 -13.51 -7.32
N GLN A 141 11.41 -12.71 -8.14
CA GLN A 141 10.77 -12.08 -9.30
C GLN A 141 10.54 -13.12 -10.40
N ILE A 142 9.44 -12.98 -11.15
CA ILE A 142 9.16 -13.83 -12.31
C ILE A 142 10.29 -13.63 -13.32
N ASN A 143 11.01 -14.71 -13.65
CA ASN A 143 12.22 -14.68 -14.51
C ASN A 143 13.35 -13.76 -14.01
N GLY A 144 13.36 -13.44 -12.71
CA GLY A 144 14.31 -12.50 -12.12
C GLY A 144 15.05 -13.06 -10.89
N PRO A 145 15.82 -12.20 -10.21
CA PRO A 145 16.58 -12.59 -9.03
C PRO A 145 15.68 -12.78 -7.80
N VAL A 146 16.21 -13.52 -6.81
CA VAL A 146 15.66 -13.53 -5.45
C VAL A 146 15.94 -12.19 -4.79
N SER A 147 14.90 -11.59 -4.22
CA SER A 147 14.94 -10.29 -3.58
C SER A 147 14.53 -10.40 -2.13
N ASN A 148 15.26 -9.71 -1.24
CA ASN A 148 14.90 -9.64 0.17
C ASN A 148 14.00 -8.42 0.41
N LEU A 149 12.74 -8.64 0.77
CA LEU A 149 11.74 -7.58 1.04
C LEU A 149 12.19 -6.61 2.12
N ARG A 150 13.10 -7.01 3.03
CA ARG A 150 13.66 -6.09 4.03
C ARG A 150 14.54 -4.99 3.42
N ARG A 151 14.94 -5.14 2.15
CA ARG A 151 15.69 -4.13 1.38
C ARG A 151 14.79 -3.29 0.46
N ALA A 152 13.49 -3.61 0.39
CA ALA A 152 12.53 -2.79 -0.35
C ALA A 152 12.38 -1.40 0.30
N SER A 153 11.92 -0.42 -0.48
CA SER A 153 11.64 0.89 0.11
C SER A 153 10.52 0.77 1.15
N SER A 154 10.49 1.68 2.13
CA SER A 154 9.44 1.70 3.17
C SER A 154 8.04 1.75 2.58
N GLY A 155 7.88 2.52 1.51
CA GLY A 155 6.66 2.61 0.72
C GLY A 155 6.26 1.30 0.07
N GLN A 156 7.22 0.65 -0.59
CA GLN A 156 6.98 -0.62 -1.25
C GLN A 156 6.54 -1.69 -0.26
N LEU A 157 7.25 -1.79 0.86
CA LEU A 157 6.94 -2.73 1.92
C LEU A 157 5.55 -2.47 2.54
N SER A 158 5.20 -1.19 2.74
CA SER A 158 3.88 -0.80 3.27
C SER A 158 2.75 -1.25 2.35
N MET A 159 2.86 -0.96 1.04
CA MET A 159 1.85 -1.35 0.06
C MET A 159 1.67 -2.87 -0.01
N ILE A 160 2.78 -3.60 -0.14
CA ILE A 160 2.76 -5.07 -0.23
C ILE A 160 2.11 -5.64 1.03
N CYS A 161 2.50 -5.15 2.20
CA CYS A 161 1.90 -5.60 3.45
C CYS A 161 0.41 -5.31 3.54
N ALA A 162 -0.06 -4.13 3.12
CA ALA A 162 -1.47 -3.77 3.14
C ALA A 162 -2.30 -4.67 2.21
N LEU A 163 -1.83 -4.89 0.97
CA LEU A 163 -2.51 -5.75 0.00
C LEU A 163 -2.55 -7.21 0.44
N LEU A 164 -1.44 -7.72 0.98
CA LEU A 164 -1.36 -9.07 1.52
C LEU A 164 -2.27 -9.25 2.74
N ALA A 165 -2.30 -8.26 3.64
CA ALA A 165 -3.20 -8.27 4.78
C ALA A 165 -4.66 -8.29 4.33
N LEU A 166 -5.04 -7.45 3.38
CA LEU A 166 -6.40 -7.43 2.82
C LEU A 166 -6.75 -8.76 2.14
N ALA A 167 -5.86 -9.30 1.29
CA ALA A 167 -6.04 -10.58 0.62
C ALA A 167 -6.20 -11.76 1.58
N SER A 168 -5.67 -11.61 2.79
CA SER A 168 -5.73 -12.63 3.83
C SER A 168 -7.07 -12.65 4.60
N VAL A 169 -7.90 -11.60 4.49
CA VAL A 169 -9.15 -11.46 5.28
C VAL A 169 -10.40 -11.22 4.43
N ILE A 170 -10.24 -10.75 3.19
CA ILE A 170 -11.37 -10.40 2.31
C ILE A 170 -12.20 -11.63 1.91
N ASN A 171 -13.52 -11.46 1.91
CA ASN A 171 -14.51 -12.46 1.51
C ASN A 171 -15.53 -11.86 0.52
N ASN A 172 -16.45 -12.68 0.00
CA ASN A 172 -17.59 -12.14 -0.75
C ASN A 172 -18.39 -11.17 0.13
N ALA A 173 -19.03 -10.17 -0.50
CA ALA A 173 -19.82 -9.14 0.17
C ALA A 173 -19.05 -8.30 1.21
N SER A 174 -17.73 -8.17 1.06
CA SER A 174 -16.92 -7.32 1.97
C SER A 174 -17.10 -5.84 1.67
N LEU A 175 -17.21 -5.02 2.72
CA LEU A 175 -16.99 -3.59 2.66
C LEU A 175 -15.54 -3.30 3.06
N VAL A 176 -14.76 -2.76 2.13
CA VAL A 176 -13.35 -2.40 2.34
C VAL A 176 -13.24 -0.88 2.40
N LEU A 177 -12.78 -0.37 3.53
CA LEU A 177 -12.55 1.06 3.76
C LEU A 177 -11.04 1.31 3.78
N ILE A 178 -10.57 2.21 2.93
CA ILE A 178 -9.15 2.55 2.79
C ILE A 178 -9.00 4.05 2.94
N ASP A 179 -8.16 4.47 3.86
CA ASP A 179 -7.90 5.88 4.15
C ASP A 179 -6.45 6.21 3.78
N GLU A 180 -6.27 7.30 3.04
CA GLU A 180 -5.00 7.85 2.54
C GLU A 180 -4.05 6.77 1.98
N PRO A 181 -4.46 5.98 0.96
CA PRO A 181 -3.61 4.93 0.40
C PRO A 181 -2.30 5.48 -0.18
N GLU A 182 -2.24 6.76 -0.54
CA GLU A 182 -1.06 7.44 -1.07
C GLU A 182 0.10 7.57 -0.08
N LEU A 183 -0.15 7.40 1.22
CA LEU A 183 0.90 7.57 2.23
C LEU A 183 2.05 6.59 1.99
N SER A 184 3.23 7.14 1.76
CA SER A 184 4.46 6.41 1.43
C SER A 184 4.46 5.71 0.06
N LEU A 185 3.42 5.84 -0.79
CA LEU A 185 3.43 5.26 -2.13
C LEU A 185 4.20 6.11 -3.13
N HIS A 186 4.94 5.43 -4.01
CA HIS A 186 5.51 6.07 -5.18
C HIS A 186 4.38 6.55 -6.12
N PRO A 187 4.50 7.73 -6.77
CA PRO A 187 3.53 8.27 -7.73
C PRO A 187 2.94 7.25 -8.70
N GLU A 188 3.80 6.47 -9.36
CA GLU A 188 3.41 5.42 -10.31
C GLU A 188 2.43 4.40 -9.69
N TRP A 189 2.63 4.04 -8.42
CA TRP A 189 1.78 3.08 -7.74
C TRP A 189 0.47 3.68 -7.25
N GLN A 190 0.43 5.00 -7.05
CA GLN A 190 -0.81 5.70 -6.74
C GLN A 190 -1.76 5.65 -7.95
N VAL A 191 -1.23 5.86 -9.16
CA VAL A 191 -1.98 5.74 -10.42
C VAL A 191 -2.58 4.35 -10.58
N ASP A 192 -1.79 3.30 -10.33
CA ASP A 192 -2.24 1.92 -10.52
C ASP A 192 -3.07 1.36 -9.35
N TYR A 193 -3.19 2.07 -8.22
CA TYR A 193 -3.68 1.53 -6.96
C TYR A 193 -5.10 0.96 -7.06
N VAL A 194 -6.04 1.70 -7.66
CA VAL A 194 -7.44 1.27 -7.78
C VAL A 194 -7.56 0.08 -8.72
N ASN A 195 -6.85 0.11 -9.85
CA ASN A 195 -6.82 -1.00 -10.81
C ASN A 195 -6.24 -2.27 -10.19
N LEU A 196 -5.23 -2.13 -9.33
CA LEU A 196 -4.62 -3.21 -8.57
C LEU A 196 -5.63 -3.88 -7.62
N LEU A 197 -6.36 -3.11 -6.82
CA LEU A 197 -7.40 -3.64 -5.94
C LEU A 197 -8.45 -4.43 -6.74
N ILE A 198 -8.94 -3.85 -7.83
CA ILE A 198 -9.96 -4.49 -8.66
C ILE A 198 -9.45 -5.78 -9.28
N LYS A 199 -8.27 -5.78 -9.91
CA LYS A 199 -7.71 -6.97 -10.55
C LYS A 199 -7.43 -8.08 -9.53
N THR A 200 -6.87 -7.73 -8.38
CA THR A 200 -6.53 -8.69 -7.32
C THR A 200 -7.76 -9.35 -6.73
N PHE A 201 -8.81 -8.56 -6.50
CA PHE A 201 -10.01 -8.99 -5.80
C PHE A 201 -11.21 -9.25 -6.71
N ALA A 202 -11.02 -9.25 -8.04
CA ALA A 202 -12.08 -9.42 -9.05
C ALA A 202 -12.94 -10.68 -8.88
N ARG A 203 -12.39 -11.74 -8.27
CA ARG A 203 -13.11 -13.00 -8.04
C ARG A 203 -14.14 -12.91 -6.92
N PHE A 204 -13.99 -11.94 -6.01
CA PHE A 204 -14.90 -11.75 -4.90
C PHE A 204 -16.13 -10.99 -5.36
N LYS A 205 -17.29 -11.57 -5.06
CA LYS A 205 -18.58 -11.04 -5.52
C LYS A 205 -19.19 -10.14 -4.46
N GLY A 206 -19.74 -9.01 -4.91
CA GLY A 206 -20.46 -8.07 -4.04
C GLY A 206 -19.57 -7.25 -3.11
N CYS A 207 -18.26 -7.20 -3.34
CA CYS A 207 -17.38 -6.35 -2.55
C CYS A 207 -17.53 -4.88 -2.95
N HIS A 208 -17.45 -3.99 -1.97
CA HIS A 208 -17.44 -2.55 -2.17
C HIS A 208 -16.18 -1.94 -1.56
N PHE A 209 -15.49 -1.11 -2.34
CA PHE A 209 -14.26 -0.42 -1.93
C PHE A 209 -14.57 1.07 -1.80
N VAL A 210 -14.37 1.63 -0.62
CA VAL A 210 -14.47 3.07 -0.35
C VAL A 210 -13.08 3.56 -0.02
N ILE A 211 -12.59 4.50 -0.81
CA ILE A 211 -11.24 5.04 -0.70
C ILE A 211 -11.35 6.54 -0.42
N ALA A 212 -10.82 6.98 0.71
CA ALA A 212 -10.59 8.39 1.00
C ALA A 212 -9.15 8.72 0.61
N THR A 213 -8.96 9.77 -0.19
CA THR A 213 -7.64 10.16 -0.69
C THR A 213 -7.58 11.67 -0.93
N HIS A 214 -6.42 12.25 -0.66
CA HIS A 214 -6.04 13.60 -1.03
C HIS A 214 -5.15 13.64 -2.27
N SER A 215 -4.84 12.47 -2.86
CA SER A 215 -3.96 12.39 -4.01
C SER A 215 -4.72 12.40 -5.34
N PRO A 216 -4.44 13.37 -6.23
CA PRO A 216 -4.98 13.33 -7.60
C PRO A 216 -4.49 12.12 -8.38
N MET A 217 -3.36 11.53 -8.01
CA MET A 217 -2.82 10.36 -8.70
C MET A 217 -3.65 9.11 -8.45
N VAL A 218 -4.32 8.98 -7.30
CA VAL A 218 -5.17 7.81 -7.01
C VAL A 218 -6.43 7.79 -7.88
N ILE A 219 -6.93 8.98 -8.26
CA ILE A 219 -8.14 9.11 -9.07
C ILE A 219 -7.87 9.34 -10.56
N SER A 220 -6.60 9.37 -10.98
CA SER A 220 -6.26 9.67 -12.38
C SER A 220 -6.63 8.52 -13.32
N GLU A 221 -6.60 7.28 -12.86
CA GLU A 221 -6.92 6.09 -13.66
C GLU A 221 -7.98 5.21 -13.00
N LEU A 222 -9.23 5.67 -13.06
CA LEU A 222 -10.36 4.96 -12.50
C LEU A 222 -11.03 4.01 -13.51
N PRO A 223 -11.60 2.88 -13.05
CA PRO A 223 -12.44 2.04 -13.88
C PRO A 223 -13.77 2.75 -14.20
N LYS A 224 -14.44 2.33 -15.29
CA LYS A 224 -15.74 2.89 -15.72
C LYS A 224 -16.88 2.81 -14.68
N HIS A 225 -16.76 1.94 -13.68
CA HIS A 225 -17.76 1.73 -12.65
C HIS A 225 -17.39 2.36 -11.30
N ALA A 226 -16.28 3.11 -11.23
CA ALA A 226 -15.95 3.90 -10.06
C ALA A 226 -16.81 5.16 -10.04
N ASN A 227 -17.06 5.66 -8.83
CA ASN A 227 -17.67 6.96 -8.60
C ASN A 227 -16.72 7.78 -7.74
N VAL A 228 -16.50 9.03 -8.12
CA VAL A 228 -15.78 10.01 -7.29
C VAL A 228 -16.80 10.88 -6.60
N ILE A 229 -16.57 11.19 -5.33
CA ILE A 229 -17.38 12.11 -4.55
C ILE A 229 -16.43 13.09 -3.85
N ALA A 230 -16.58 14.37 -4.15
CA ALA A 230 -15.96 15.44 -3.38
C ALA A 230 -16.92 15.87 -2.26
N LEU A 231 -16.41 15.99 -1.03
CA LEU A 231 -17.25 16.33 0.13
C LEU A 231 -17.60 17.82 0.20
N ASP A 232 -16.79 18.66 -0.43
CA ASP A 232 -16.84 20.12 -0.38
C ASP A 232 -17.20 20.76 -1.73
N GLN A 233 -17.34 19.97 -2.80
CA GLN A 233 -17.72 20.46 -4.12
C GLN A 233 -19.05 19.85 -4.59
N PRO A 234 -20.14 20.64 -4.64
CA PRO A 234 -21.44 20.15 -5.09
C PRO A 234 -21.52 19.91 -6.60
N SER A 235 -20.57 20.46 -7.38
CA SER A 235 -20.54 20.35 -8.83
C SER A 235 -19.13 19.96 -9.29
N MET A 236 -19.01 18.72 -9.73
CA MET A 236 -17.75 18.11 -10.17
C MET A 236 -17.98 17.41 -11.51
N PRO A 237 -16.93 17.26 -12.35
CA PRO A 237 -17.05 16.54 -13.61
C PRO A 237 -17.55 15.11 -13.40
N ALA A 238 -18.22 14.55 -14.39
CA ALA A 238 -18.59 13.14 -14.39
C ALA A 238 -17.31 12.26 -14.27
N THR A 239 -17.38 11.11 -13.61
CA THR A 239 -16.21 10.25 -13.37
C THR A 239 -15.51 9.84 -14.67
N GLU A 240 -16.26 9.71 -15.77
CA GLU A 240 -15.73 9.40 -17.10
C GLU A 240 -14.85 10.52 -17.65
N ALA A 241 -15.09 11.78 -17.27
CA ALA A 241 -14.30 12.94 -17.67
C ALA A 241 -13.06 13.14 -16.78
N ILE A 242 -13.07 12.59 -15.56
CA ILE A 242 -11.95 12.63 -14.60
C ILE A 242 -10.83 11.65 -15.01
N THR A 243 -11.21 10.47 -15.50
CA THR A 243 -10.26 9.41 -15.83
C THR A 243 -9.37 9.81 -17.01
N GLY A 244 -8.05 9.59 -16.88
CA GLY A 244 -7.05 9.90 -17.90
C GLY A 244 -6.57 11.36 -17.91
N GLN A 245 -7.05 12.18 -16.97
CA GLN A 245 -6.67 13.58 -16.88
C GLN A 245 -5.32 13.78 -16.19
N SER A 246 -4.71 14.94 -16.44
CA SER A 246 -3.47 15.33 -15.78
C SER A 246 -3.68 15.68 -14.31
N ALA A 247 -2.61 15.54 -13.50
CA ALA A 247 -2.66 15.96 -12.10
C ALA A 247 -3.06 17.44 -11.94
N ASP A 248 -2.61 18.31 -12.84
CA ASP A 248 -2.97 19.73 -12.85
C ASP A 248 -4.47 19.95 -13.11
N TYR A 249 -5.07 19.21 -14.05
CA TYR A 249 -6.52 19.26 -14.28
C TYR A 249 -7.27 18.81 -13.03
N LEU A 250 -6.89 17.66 -12.47
CA LEU A 250 -7.56 17.09 -11.30
C LEU A 250 -7.48 18.03 -10.10
N LEU A 251 -6.32 18.63 -9.85
CA LEU A 251 -6.12 19.61 -8.78
C LEU A 251 -7.03 20.82 -8.93
N ALA A 252 -7.24 21.32 -10.15
CA ALA A 252 -8.10 22.46 -10.41
C ALA A 252 -9.60 22.09 -10.38
N GLU A 253 -10.00 21.07 -11.10
CA GLU A 253 -11.42 20.77 -11.37
C GLU A 253 -12.09 19.84 -10.37
N VAL A 254 -11.32 19.00 -9.67
CA VAL A 254 -11.85 17.99 -8.74
C VAL A 254 -11.49 18.32 -7.29
N PHE A 255 -10.22 18.63 -7.02
CA PHE A 255 -9.77 18.95 -5.66
C PHE A 255 -9.96 20.43 -5.29
N GLY A 256 -10.13 21.31 -6.28
CA GLY A 256 -10.34 22.74 -6.06
C GLY A 256 -9.15 23.45 -5.43
N THR A 257 -7.95 22.92 -5.63
CA THR A 257 -6.69 23.46 -5.14
C THR A 257 -5.72 23.69 -6.31
N PRO A 258 -6.06 24.60 -7.25
CA PRO A 258 -5.13 24.97 -8.32
C PRO A 258 -3.87 25.60 -7.70
N MET A 259 -2.73 24.97 -7.93
CA MET A 259 -1.43 25.45 -7.44
C MET A 259 -0.86 26.55 -8.35
N PRO A 260 -0.04 27.47 -7.82
CA PRO A 260 0.64 28.46 -8.65
C PRO A 260 1.44 27.79 -9.78
N GLY A 261 1.19 28.22 -11.02
CA GLY A 261 1.84 27.64 -12.20
C GLY A 261 1.18 26.39 -12.79
N ASN A 262 0.00 26.00 -12.29
CA ASN A 262 -0.82 24.92 -12.86
C ASN A 262 -0.98 25.08 -14.38
N LEU A 263 -0.54 24.07 -15.14
CA LEU A 263 -0.47 24.13 -16.60
C LEU A 263 -1.86 24.09 -17.26
N TYR A 264 -2.83 23.44 -16.61
CA TYR A 264 -4.21 23.43 -17.10
C TYR A 264 -4.79 24.85 -17.08
N VAL A 265 -4.66 25.56 -15.95
CA VAL A 265 -5.14 26.95 -15.83
C VAL A 265 -4.46 27.86 -16.85
N ARG A 266 -3.12 27.73 -17.00
CA ARG A 266 -2.37 28.48 -18.01
C ARG A 266 -2.84 28.20 -19.43
N GLY A 267 -3.13 26.94 -19.76
CA GLY A 267 -3.69 26.56 -21.05
C GLY A 267 -5.04 27.21 -21.33
N ARG A 268 -5.93 27.28 -20.33
CA ARG A 268 -7.23 27.99 -20.46
C ARG A 268 -7.03 29.49 -20.69
N VAL A 269 -6.09 30.12 -19.98
CA VAL A 269 -5.74 31.54 -20.18
C VAL A 269 -5.22 31.79 -21.59
N VAL A 270 -4.29 30.96 -22.09
CA VAL A 270 -3.75 31.10 -23.45
C VAL A 270 -4.86 30.92 -24.49
N ALA A 271 -5.72 29.92 -24.34
CA ALA A 271 -6.87 29.72 -25.23
C ALA A 271 -7.80 30.94 -25.28
N ALA A 272 -8.07 31.56 -24.13
CA ALA A 272 -8.87 32.79 -24.09
C ALA A 272 -8.20 33.95 -24.84
N LEU A 273 -6.89 34.14 -24.65
CA LEU A 273 -6.11 35.18 -25.35
C LEU A 273 -6.04 34.95 -26.86
N GLU A 274 -5.91 33.69 -27.30
CA GLU A 274 -5.97 33.32 -28.71
C GLU A 274 -7.33 33.65 -29.33
N LEU A 275 -8.43 33.26 -28.66
CA LEU A 275 -9.78 33.60 -29.11
C LEU A 275 -10.02 35.12 -29.18
N ILE A 276 -9.45 35.89 -28.24
CA ILE A 276 -9.50 37.36 -28.29
C ILE A 276 -8.70 37.88 -29.50
N SER A 277 -7.48 37.38 -29.69
CA SER A 277 -6.60 37.79 -30.80
C SER A 277 -7.22 37.50 -32.17
N GLU A 278 -7.97 36.40 -32.29
CA GLU A 278 -8.70 36.02 -33.51
C GLU A 278 -10.04 36.76 -33.69
N GLY A 279 -10.42 37.63 -32.75
CA GLY A 279 -11.71 38.33 -32.78
C GLY A 279 -12.93 37.43 -32.48
N LYS A 280 -12.70 36.26 -31.90
CA LYS A 280 -13.71 35.26 -31.51
C LYS A 280 -14.18 35.42 -30.06
N SER A 281 -14.06 36.60 -29.46
CA SER A 281 -14.51 36.89 -28.08
C SER A 281 -16.02 36.76 -27.83
N LYS A 282 -16.81 36.43 -28.86
CA LYS A 282 -18.25 36.13 -28.79
C LYS A 282 -18.59 34.69 -29.17
N SER A 283 -17.59 33.82 -29.33
CA SER A 283 -17.82 32.42 -29.66
C SER A 283 -18.32 31.68 -28.42
N PRO A 284 -19.13 30.62 -28.60
CA PRO A 284 -19.52 29.74 -27.49
C PRO A 284 -18.29 29.09 -26.81
N GLU A 285 -17.21 28.89 -27.55
CA GLU A 285 -15.93 28.41 -27.01
C GLU A 285 -15.32 29.41 -26.02
N PHE A 286 -15.41 30.72 -26.30
CA PHE A 286 -14.91 31.76 -25.40
C PHE A 286 -15.75 31.85 -24.12
N ASP A 287 -17.07 31.70 -24.23
CA ASP A 287 -17.97 31.66 -23.07
C ASP A 287 -17.63 30.46 -22.15
N GLU A 288 -17.37 29.29 -22.74
CA GLU A 288 -16.95 28.11 -21.98
C GLU A 288 -15.59 28.31 -21.28
N VAL A 289 -14.60 28.86 -21.99
CA VAL A 289 -13.27 29.12 -21.41
C VAL A 289 -13.35 30.12 -20.27
N THR A 290 -14.12 31.19 -20.44
CA THR A 290 -14.25 32.25 -19.43
C THR A 290 -15.03 31.79 -18.20
N ALA A 291 -16.05 30.94 -18.37
CA ALA A 291 -16.77 30.32 -17.26
C ALA A 291 -15.83 29.44 -16.40
N ASP A 292 -15.00 28.61 -17.04
CA ASP A 292 -14.02 27.77 -16.34
C ASP A 292 -12.98 28.63 -15.60
N LEU A 293 -12.41 29.64 -16.25
CA LEU A 293 -11.47 30.56 -15.62
C LEU A 293 -12.10 31.30 -14.44
N HIS A 294 -13.38 31.69 -14.55
CA HIS A 294 -14.10 32.32 -13.45
C HIS A 294 -14.25 31.37 -12.26
N LYS A 295 -14.67 30.11 -12.49
CA LYS A 295 -14.75 29.07 -11.46
C LYS A 295 -13.42 28.87 -10.74
N ILE A 296 -12.33 28.73 -11.50
CA ILE A 296 -10.97 28.51 -10.97
C ILE A 296 -10.48 29.73 -10.19
N SER A 297 -10.78 30.95 -10.65
CA SER A 297 -10.34 32.19 -9.99
C SER A 297 -10.84 32.33 -8.54
N GLN A 298 -12.00 31.75 -8.22
CA GLN A 298 -12.57 31.78 -6.87
C GLN A 298 -11.77 30.92 -5.88
N GLN A 299 -10.92 30.00 -6.37
CA GLN A 299 -10.11 29.08 -5.59
C GLN A 299 -8.63 29.49 -5.53
N LEU A 300 -8.22 30.49 -6.31
CA LEU A 300 -6.85 31.00 -6.32
C LEU A 300 -6.55 31.81 -5.05
N LYS A 301 -5.29 31.76 -4.60
CA LYS A 301 -4.83 32.56 -3.46
C LYS A 301 -4.73 34.05 -3.84
N PRO A 302 -4.99 34.97 -2.89
CA PRO A 302 -4.76 36.39 -3.12
C PRO A 302 -3.31 36.67 -3.54
N GLY A 303 -3.12 37.38 -4.66
CA GLY A 303 -1.81 37.74 -5.20
C GLY A 303 -1.21 36.74 -6.20
N ASP A 304 -1.98 35.75 -6.68
CA ASP A 304 -1.57 34.93 -7.83
C ASP A 304 -1.63 35.78 -9.12
N PRO A 305 -0.53 35.94 -9.89
CA PRO A 305 -0.54 36.72 -11.14
C PRO A 305 -1.56 36.22 -12.18
N ILE A 306 -1.93 34.93 -12.13
CA ILE A 306 -2.95 34.38 -13.01
C ILE A 306 -4.34 34.93 -12.67
N ALA A 307 -4.61 35.26 -11.40
CA ALA A 307 -5.88 35.86 -11.01
C ALA A 307 -6.08 37.24 -11.64
N ASP A 308 -5.01 38.05 -11.71
CA ASP A 308 -5.04 39.37 -12.36
C ASP A 308 -5.32 39.21 -13.86
N ILE A 309 -4.63 38.28 -14.53
CA ILE A 309 -4.83 38.00 -15.97
C ILE A 309 -6.25 37.49 -16.25
N ILE A 310 -6.81 36.63 -15.39
CA ILE A 310 -8.19 36.19 -15.52
C ILE A 310 -9.16 37.37 -15.36
N GLY A 311 -8.86 38.30 -14.45
CA GLY A 311 -9.59 39.56 -14.29
C GLY A 311 -9.59 40.40 -15.57
N ASP A 312 -8.43 40.61 -16.17
CA ASP A 312 -8.27 41.36 -17.42
C ASP A 312 -9.06 40.70 -18.58
N ILE A 313 -9.00 39.36 -18.69
CA ILE A 313 -9.77 38.60 -19.69
C ILE A 313 -11.28 38.80 -19.48
N ALA A 314 -11.75 38.80 -18.24
CA ALA A 314 -13.16 39.03 -17.92
C ALA A 314 -13.60 40.47 -18.23
N ASP A 315 -12.71 41.46 -18.13
CA ASP A 315 -12.98 42.84 -18.56
C ASP A 315 -13.05 42.96 -20.09
N VAL A 316 -12.18 42.25 -20.81
CA VAL A 316 -12.24 42.16 -22.28
C VAL A 316 -13.54 41.50 -22.74
N ALA A 317 -13.98 40.42 -22.08
CA ALA A 317 -15.27 39.78 -22.35
C ALA A 317 -16.45 40.75 -22.18
N ARG A 318 -16.46 41.52 -21.08
CA ARG A 318 -17.50 42.52 -20.79
C ARG A 318 -17.53 43.64 -21.82
N SER A 319 -16.36 44.16 -22.23
CA SER A 319 -16.25 45.22 -23.24
C SER A 319 -16.61 44.74 -24.66
N ALA A 320 -16.42 43.46 -24.96
CA ALA A 320 -16.86 42.85 -26.22
C ALA A 320 -18.39 42.65 -26.29
N GLY A 321 -19.12 42.75 -25.16
CA GLY A 321 -20.56 42.55 -25.08
C GLY A 321 -20.98 41.09 -24.91
N THR A 322 -20.05 40.23 -24.47
CA THR A 322 -20.29 38.83 -24.14
C THR A 322 -20.73 38.75 -22.68
N LYS A 323 -21.85 38.05 -22.39
CA LYS A 323 -22.36 37.96 -21.02
C LYS A 323 -21.51 36.97 -20.25
N ALA A 324 -20.62 37.48 -19.39
CA ALA A 324 -20.07 36.71 -18.28
C ALA A 324 -21.24 36.39 -17.33
N SER A 325 -21.71 35.14 -17.33
CA SER A 325 -22.71 34.61 -16.40
C SER A 325 -22.08 33.58 -15.50
#